data_AF-A0AAJ3K2N0-F1
#
_entry.id   AF-A0AAJ3K2N0-F1
#
_cell.length_a   1.000
_cell.length_b   1.000
_cell.length_c   1.000
_cell.angle_alpha   90.00
_cell.angle_beta   90.00
_cell.angle_gamma   90.00
#
_symmetry.space_group_name_H-M   'P 1'
#
loop_
_entity.id
_entity.type
_entity.pdbx_description
1 polymer ?
#
loop_
_entity_poly.entity_id
_entity_poly.type
_entity_poly.pdbx_seq_one_letter_code
_entity_poly.pdbx_strand_id
1 'polypeptide(L)'
;MSKISQGYYRISCAEFRRTEPTTHNLVINLYEWGSAQAQPIKRFYAGSSGEVTFHLAENNIYIKEVRIIAVFTDKEGDIFEDVYFSEEFQNKTKEIQQQAQDAMEKAIDEGYSE
;
A
#
# COMPACT_ATOMS: atom_id res chain seq x y z
N MET A 1 21.38 -2.15 1.95
CA MET A 1 20.13 -1.85 1.24
C MET A 1 19.98 -0.34 1.19
N SER A 2 19.95 0.25 -0.01
CA SER A 2 19.83 1.71 -0.16
C SER A 2 18.46 2.14 0.32
N LYS A 3 18.42 3.10 1.25
CA LYS A 3 17.21 3.65 1.85
C LYS A 3 16.45 4.37 0.73
N ILE A 4 15.49 3.68 0.15
CA ILE A 4 14.51 4.30 -0.75
C ILE A 4 13.94 5.50 0.01
N SER A 5 14.08 6.70 -0.57
CA SER A 5 13.63 7.94 0.05
C SER A 5 12.18 7.78 0.54
N GLN A 6 11.88 8.18 1.76
CA GLN A 6 10.52 8.15 2.31
C GLN A 6 9.50 8.63 1.26
N GLY A 7 8.54 7.77 0.93
CA GLY A 7 7.49 8.08 -0.05
C GLY A 7 7.78 7.74 -1.52
N TYR A 8 8.85 7.00 -1.85
CA TYR A 8 9.00 6.37 -3.17
C TYR A 8 8.47 4.94 -3.15
N TYR A 9 7.63 4.62 -4.12
CA TYR A 9 7.01 3.31 -4.27
C TYR A 9 7.24 2.75 -5.66
N ARG A 10 7.22 1.42 -5.71
CA ARG A 10 7.37 0.65 -6.94
C ARG A 10 6.33 -0.47 -6.96
N ILE A 11 5.56 -0.52 -8.03
CA ILE A 11 4.58 -1.57 -8.32
C ILE A 11 5.11 -2.39 -9.48
N SER A 12 4.94 -3.70 -9.44
CA SER A 12 5.31 -4.60 -10.52
C SER A 12 4.12 -5.45 -10.95
N CYS A 13 3.90 -5.56 -12.25
CA CYS A 13 2.94 -6.48 -12.83
C CYS A 13 3.56 -7.11 -14.07
N ALA A 14 3.45 -8.43 -14.23
CA ALA A 14 4.01 -9.14 -15.38
C ALA A 14 3.44 -8.58 -16.71
N GLU A 15 2.17 -8.18 -16.69
CA GLU A 15 1.46 -7.70 -17.88
C GLU A 15 1.82 -6.27 -18.28
N PHE A 16 2.53 -5.49 -17.45
CA PHE A 16 3.06 -4.18 -17.86
C PHE A 16 3.98 -4.25 -19.08
N ARG A 17 4.61 -5.41 -19.31
CA ARG A 17 5.47 -5.63 -20.49
C ARG A 17 4.67 -5.87 -21.77
N ARG A 18 3.41 -6.29 -21.64
CA ARG A 18 2.53 -6.61 -22.77
C ARG A 18 1.51 -5.51 -23.05
N THR A 19 1.17 -4.74 -22.03
CA THR A 19 0.29 -3.58 -22.08
C THR A 19 0.92 -2.48 -21.21
N GLU A 20 1.31 -1.37 -21.83
CA GLU A 20 1.95 -0.27 -21.11
C GLU A 20 0.99 0.34 -20.07
N PRO A 21 1.43 0.52 -18.81
CA PRO A 21 0.63 1.17 -17.79
C PRO A 21 0.58 2.69 -18.01
N THR A 22 -0.64 3.22 -18.02
CA THR A 22 -0.98 4.63 -18.20
C THR A 22 -2.06 5.03 -17.20
N THR A 23 -2.32 6.33 -17.04
CA THR A 23 -3.37 6.80 -16.13
C THR A 23 -4.79 6.34 -16.51
N HIS A 24 -4.99 5.77 -17.71
CA HIS A 24 -6.29 5.27 -18.15
C HIS A 24 -6.55 3.81 -17.74
N ASN A 25 -5.48 3.02 -17.60
CA ASN A 25 -5.57 1.59 -17.37
C ASN A 25 -4.83 1.12 -16.10
N LEU A 26 -4.12 2.01 -15.40
CA LEU A 26 -3.57 1.78 -14.08
C LEU A 26 -4.10 2.85 -13.11
N VAL A 27 -4.90 2.41 -12.14
CA VAL A 27 -5.41 3.23 -11.05
C VAL A 27 -4.66 2.86 -9.77
N ILE A 28 -4.03 3.84 -9.14
CA ILE A 28 -3.31 3.65 -7.87
C ILE A 28 -3.94 4.58 -6.83
N ASN A 29 -4.52 4.00 -5.79
CA ASN A 29 -5.15 4.73 -4.70
C ASN A 29 -4.43 4.48 -3.38
N LEU A 30 -4.21 5.54 -2.62
CA LEU A 30 -3.68 5.47 -1.26
C LEU A 30 -4.76 5.68 -0.23
N TYR A 31 -4.60 4.99 0.89
CA TYR A 31 -5.45 5.09 2.07
C TYR A 31 -4.56 5.28 3.28
N GLU A 32 -4.80 6.35 4.02
CA GLU A 32 -4.20 6.52 5.34
C GLU A 32 -4.82 5.52 6.33
N TRP A 33 -4.04 5.12 7.33
CA TRP A 33 -4.52 4.29 8.42
C TRP A 33 -5.85 4.78 8.99
N GLY A 34 -6.85 3.90 9.06
CA GLY A 34 -8.18 4.21 9.60
C GLY A 34 -9.05 5.10 8.70
N SER A 35 -8.54 5.53 7.53
CA SER A 35 -9.30 6.33 6.57
C SER A 35 -9.80 5.48 5.40
N ALA A 36 -11.07 5.67 5.04
CA ALA A 36 -11.64 5.13 3.80
C ALA A 36 -11.46 6.08 2.61
N GLN A 37 -10.94 7.29 2.83
CA GLN A 37 -10.78 8.29 1.77
C GLN A 37 -9.58 7.94 0.89
N ALA A 38 -9.86 7.68 -0.39
CA ALA A 38 -8.84 7.42 -1.39
C ALA A 38 -8.10 8.71 -1.78
N GLN A 39 -6.77 8.63 -1.84
CA GLN A 39 -5.89 9.65 -2.41
C GLN A 39 -5.25 9.10 -3.69
N PRO A 40 -5.73 9.50 -4.87
CA PRO A 40 -5.27 8.93 -6.13
C PRO A 40 -3.88 9.44 -6.50
N ILE A 41 -3.02 8.54 -6.99
CA ILE A 41 -1.75 8.90 -7.65
C ILE A 41 -2.06 9.30 -9.08
N LYS A 42 -1.68 10.54 -9.41
CA LYS A 42 -1.84 11.14 -10.75
C LYS A 42 -0.53 11.14 -11.54
N ARG A 43 0.60 11.05 -10.86
CA ARG A 43 1.95 11.06 -11.44
C ARG A 43 2.69 9.79 -11.05
N PHE A 44 2.94 8.97 -12.05
CA PHE A 44 3.76 7.76 -11.97
C PHE A 44 4.49 7.56 -13.30
N TYR A 45 5.54 6.75 -13.28
CA TYR A 45 6.42 6.53 -14.41
C TYR A 45 6.58 5.04 -14.66
N ALA A 46 6.27 4.62 -15.89
CA ALA A 46 6.55 3.28 -16.37
C ALA A 46 8.07 3.15 -16.62
N GLY A 47 8.70 2.20 -15.93
CA GLY A 47 10.09 1.82 -16.13
C GLY A 47 10.24 0.71 -17.15
N SER A 48 11.45 0.57 -17.72
CA SER A 48 11.77 -0.42 -18.76
C SER A 48 11.71 -1.89 -18.30
N SER A 49 11.55 -2.16 -17.00
CA SER A 49 11.56 -3.49 -16.38
C SER A 49 10.17 -4.14 -16.22
N GLY A 50 9.09 -3.47 -16.61
CA GLY A 50 7.72 -3.87 -16.23
C GLY A 50 7.39 -3.45 -14.80
N GLU A 51 7.87 -2.28 -14.41
CA GLU A 51 7.66 -1.68 -13.10
C GLU A 51 7.08 -0.28 -13.29
N VAL A 52 6.22 0.14 -12.37
CA VAL A 52 5.73 1.51 -12.27
C VAL A 52 6.26 2.11 -10.98
N THR A 53 6.75 3.32 -11.06
CA THR A 53 7.34 4.04 -9.93
C THR A 53 6.61 5.34 -9.69
N PHE A 54 6.47 5.74 -8.44
CA PHE A 54 5.86 7.03 -8.08
C PHE A 54 6.38 7.54 -6.75
N HIS A 55 6.37 8.87 -6.61
CA HIS A 55 6.71 9.57 -5.39
C HIS A 55 5.46 10.24 -4.82
N LEU A 56 5.23 10.08 -3.50
CA LEU A 56 4.07 10.71 -2.84
C LEU A 56 4.14 12.23 -2.90
N ALA A 57 5.32 12.81 -2.71
CA ALA A 57 5.52 14.26 -2.75
C ALA A 57 5.16 14.86 -4.12
N GLU A 58 5.43 14.16 -5.23
CA GLU A 58 5.02 14.61 -6.57
C GLU A 58 3.50 14.62 -6.77
N ASN A 59 2.78 13.88 -5.92
CA ASN A 59 1.33 13.81 -5.90
C ASN A 59 0.72 14.70 -4.80
N ASN A 60 1.52 15.52 -4.11
CA ASN A 60 1.14 16.32 -2.95
C ASN A 60 0.58 15.50 -1.77
N ILE A 61 1.10 14.29 -1.60
CA ILE A 61 0.70 13.36 -0.54
C ILE A 61 1.84 13.27 0.48
N TYR A 62 1.52 13.49 1.76
CA TYR A 62 2.50 13.54 2.86
C TYR A 62 2.07 12.68 4.05
N ILE A 63 1.48 11.52 3.76
CA ILE A 63 1.10 10.50 4.74
C ILE A 63 2.16 9.40 4.81
N LYS A 64 2.37 8.85 6.00
CA LYS A 64 3.38 7.78 6.23
C LYS A 64 2.74 6.40 6.33
N GLU A 65 1.65 6.31 7.08
CA GLU A 65 0.92 5.06 7.34
C GLU A 65 -0.03 4.75 6.19
N VAL A 66 0.54 4.34 5.06
CA VAL A 66 -0.22 4.14 3.82
C VAL A 66 -0.48 2.66 3.52
N ARG A 67 -1.71 2.39 3.08
CA ARG A 67 -2.07 1.23 2.25
C ARG A 67 -2.27 1.72 0.82
N ILE A 68 -1.66 1.06 -0.14
CA ILE A 68 -1.77 1.34 -1.57
C ILE A 68 -2.56 0.20 -2.20
N ILE A 69 -3.55 0.54 -3.02
CA ILE A 69 -4.28 -0.40 -3.87
C ILE A 69 -3.99 0.00 -5.31
N ALA A 70 -3.46 -0.94 -6.09
CA ALA A 70 -3.17 -0.77 -7.51
C ALA A 70 -4.06 -1.70 -8.32
N VAL A 71 -4.83 -1.14 -9.26
CA VAL A 71 -5.70 -1.87 -10.16
C VAL A 71 -5.26 -1.57 -11.59
N PHE A 72 -4.87 -2.61 -12.31
CA PHE A 72 -4.46 -2.54 -13.71
C PHE A 72 -5.44 -3.31 -14.59
N THR A 73 -5.83 -2.73 -15.72
CA THR A 73 -6.59 -3.40 -16.76
C THR A 73 -5.72 -3.52 -17.99
N ASP A 74 -5.52 -4.73 -18.50
CA ASP A 74 -4.71 -4.91 -19.69
C ASP A 74 -5.51 -4.62 -20.99
N LYS A 75 -4.87 -4.82 -22.15
CA LYS A 75 -5.50 -4.60 -23.46
C LYS A 75 -6.59 -5.63 -23.80
N GLU A 76 -6.60 -6.79 -23.15
CA GLU A 76 -7.58 -7.87 -23.34
C GLU A 76 -8.80 -7.67 -22.42
N GLY A 77 -8.67 -6.78 -21.44
CA GLY A 77 -9.71 -6.44 -20.46
C GLY A 77 -9.54 -7.16 -19.13
N ASP A 78 -8.45 -7.91 -18.95
CA ASP A 78 -8.15 -8.62 -17.71
C ASP A 78 -7.74 -7.63 -16.62
N ILE A 79 -8.22 -7.88 -15.41
CA ILE A 79 -8.01 -7.00 -14.25
C ILE A 79 -7.01 -7.65 -13.27
N PHE A 80 -5.99 -6.89 -12.91
CA PHE A 80 -4.94 -7.27 -11.98
C PHE A 80 -4.94 -6.30 -10.80
N GLU A 81 -5.16 -6.80 -9.59
CA GLU A 81 -5.18 -6.01 -8.36
C GLU A 81 -4.05 -6.46 -7.43
N ASP A 82 -3.38 -5.49 -6.82
CA ASP A 82 -2.38 -5.74 -5.77
C ASP A 82 -2.44 -4.69 -4.67
N VAL A 83 -2.06 -5.09 -3.46
CA VAL A 83 -2.14 -4.28 -2.24
C VAL A 83 -0.78 -4.21 -1.56
N TYR A 84 -0.32 -2.98 -1.33
CA TYR A 84 0.96 -2.71 -0.68
C TYR A 84 0.76 -1.93 0.62
N PHE A 85 1.66 -2.16 1.58
CA PHE A 85 1.66 -1.47 2.85
C PHE A 85 3.02 -0.80 3.09
N SER A 86 2.99 0.41 3.64
CA SER A 86 4.19 1.02 4.21
C SER A 86 4.66 0.26 5.44
N GLU A 87 5.95 0.41 5.76
CA GLU A 87 6.54 -0.11 6.99
C GLU A 87 5.80 0.47 8.22
N GLU A 88 5.49 1.77 8.21
CA GLU A 88 4.74 2.43 9.27
C GLU A 88 3.33 1.84 9.45
N PHE A 89 2.61 1.55 8.36
CA PHE A 89 1.31 0.88 8.42
C PHE A 89 1.41 -0.54 9.02
N GLN A 90 2.42 -1.31 8.61
CA GLN A 90 2.64 -2.66 9.13
C GLN A 90 3.00 -2.65 10.62
N ASN A 91 3.88 -1.74 11.04
CA ASN A 91 4.29 -1.61 12.43
C ASN A 91 3.10 -1.24 13.32
N LYS A 92 2.28 -0.28 12.87
CA LYS A 92 1.06 0.11 13.59
C LYS A 92 0.05 -1.03 13.72
N THR A 93 -0.12 -1.84 12.66
CA THR A 93 -0.95 -3.05 12.73
C THR A 93 -0.44 -4.00 13.81
N LYS A 94 0.86 -4.27 13.83
CA LYS A 94 1.48 -5.18 14.80
C LYS A 94 1.36 -4.67 16.23
N GLU A 95 1.57 -3.38 16.45
CA GLU A 95 1.42 -2.76 17.78
C GLU A 95 0.00 -2.93 18.32
N ILE A 96 -1.02 -2.68 17.49
CA ILE A 96 -2.43 -2.83 17.88
C ILE A 96 -2.76 -4.30 18.16
N GLN A 97 -2.28 -5.22 17.32
CA GLN A 97 -2.47 -6.66 17.54
C GLN A 97 -1.83 -7.12 18.85
N GLN A 98 -0.62 -6.65 19.16
CA GLN A 98 0.06 -6.97 20.40
C GLN A 98 -0.71 -6.41 21.61
N GLN A 99 -1.15 -5.15 21.55
CA GLN A 99 -1.96 -4.55 22.63
C GLN A 99 -3.27 -5.32 22.88
N ALA A 100 -3.92 -5.80 21.82
CA ALA A 100 -5.13 -6.61 21.94
C ALA A 100 -4.85 -7.97 22.58
N GLN A 101 -3.74 -8.62 22.22
CA GLN A 101 -3.31 -9.89 22.83
C GLN A 101 -2.97 -9.69 24.31
N ASP A 102 -2.18 -8.67 24.66
CA ASP A 102 -1.81 -8.37 26.05
C ASP A 102 -3.05 -8.06 26.92
N ALA A 103 -4.05 -7.37 26.35
CA ALA A 103 -5.31 -7.10 27.05
C ALA A 103 -6.13 -8.38 27.27
N MET A 104 -6.13 -9.30 26.30
CA MET A 104 -6.80 -10.59 26.40
C MET A 104 -6.13 -11.49 27.46
N GLU A 105 -4.81 -11.57 27.47
CA GLU A 105 -4.05 -12.35 28.47
C GLU A 105 -4.29 -11.83 29.89
N LYS A 106 -4.28 -10.51 30.11
CA LYS A 106 -4.62 -9.93 31.42
C LYS A 106 -6.04 -10.26 31.87
N ALA A 107 -7.02 -10.19 30.96
CA ALA A 107 -8.39 -10.53 31.28
C ALA A 107 -8.57 -12.02 31.64
N ILE A 108 -7.76 -12.90 31.03
CA ILE A 108 -7.69 -14.32 31.39
C ILE A 108 -7.11 -14.46 32.80
N ASP A 109 -5.94 -13.88 33.08
CA ASP A 109 -5.29 -13.98 34.39
C ASP A 109 -6.17 -13.44 35.53
N GLU A 110 -6.86 -12.32 35.30
CA GLU A 110 -7.82 -11.74 36.26
C GLU A 110 -9.08 -12.61 36.43
N GLY A 111 -9.56 -13.25 35.35
CA GLY A 111 -10.73 -14.12 35.37
C GLY A 111 -10.49 -15.51 36.00
N TYR A 112 -9.22 -15.94 36.13
CA TYR A 112 -8.82 -17.17 36.82
C TYR A 112 -8.33 -16.93 38.27
N SER A 113 -8.43 -15.68 38.77
CA SER A 113 -8.02 -15.29 40.13
C SER A 113 -9.17 -15.34 41.16
N GLU A 114 -9.95 -16.43 41.19
CA GLU A 114 -10.91 -16.75 42.28
C GLU A 114 -10.44 -17.91 43.15
#